data_AF-A0AAV9YYD3-F1
#
_entry.id   AF-A0AAV9YYD3-F1
#
_cell.length_a   1.000
_cell.length_b   1.000
_cell.length_c   1.000
_cell.angle_alpha   90.00
_cell.angle_beta   90.00
_cell.angle_gamma   90.00
#
_symmetry.space_group_name_H-M   'P 1'
#
loop_
_entity.id
_entity.type
_entity.pdbx_description
1 polymer ?
#
loop_
_entity_poly.entity_id
_entity_poly.type
_entity_poly.pdbx_seq_one_letter_code
_entity_poly.pdbx_strand_id
1 'polypeptide(L)'
;MTWDDLKTSNIVVCEDGHCRGIDYAPFGTTVKWNPPEAAQPGPRTTAADVFALGLVIWAVCMEVGEFERQQEYVCPVLVWNQAAPDWLRTLAARCVLDEPEKRPRAVDVYDAILTERSRRKQ
;
A
#
# COMPACT_ATOMS: atom_id res chain seq x y z
N MET A 1 -8.30 -5.05 13.39
CA MET A 1 -6.87 -4.97 13.73
C MET A 1 -6.22 -4.14 12.64
N THR A 2 -5.42 -3.16 13.03
CA THR A 2 -4.63 -2.31 12.13
C THR A 2 -3.16 -2.71 12.24
N TRP A 3 -2.38 -2.50 11.18
CA TRP A 3 -0.94 -2.72 11.17
C TRP A 3 -0.16 -1.44 11.51
N ASP A 4 -0.64 -0.29 11.02
CA ASP A 4 -0.19 1.08 11.29
C ASP A 4 1.18 1.48 10.71
N ASP A 5 2.10 0.55 10.47
CA ASP A 5 3.41 0.82 9.84
C ASP A 5 3.72 -0.09 8.64
N LEU A 6 2.77 -0.20 7.70
CA LEU A 6 2.95 -1.03 6.50
C LEU A 6 3.85 -0.31 5.50
N LYS A 7 5.01 -0.89 5.20
CA LYS A 7 6.02 -0.34 4.28
C LYS A 7 6.89 -1.45 3.73
N THR A 8 7.62 -1.17 2.67
CA THR A 8 8.53 -2.13 2.00
C THR A 8 9.57 -2.72 2.96
N SER A 9 10.15 -1.93 3.85
CA SER A 9 11.15 -2.42 4.82
C SER A 9 10.57 -3.31 5.94
N ASN A 10 9.24 -3.35 6.07
CA ASN A 10 8.53 -4.23 7.02
C ASN A 10 7.97 -5.49 6.34
N ILE A 11 8.38 -5.77 5.11
CA ILE A 11 8.04 -6.99 4.36
C ILE A 11 9.33 -7.72 3.99
N VAL A 12 9.48 -8.96 4.46
CA VAL A 12 10.65 -9.81 4.19
C VAL A 12 10.26 -10.87 3.16
N VAL A 13 11.06 -10.99 2.09
CA VAL A 13 10.99 -12.12 1.15
C VAL A 13 11.82 -13.26 1.73
N CYS A 14 11.18 -14.39 1.97
CA CYS A 14 11.80 -15.58 2.53
C CYS A 14 12.35 -16.51 1.43
N GLU A 15 13.25 -17.41 1.80
CA GLU A 15 13.83 -18.41 0.88
C GLU A 15 12.77 -19.35 0.26
N ASP A 16 11.64 -19.52 0.94
CA ASP A 16 10.50 -20.32 0.46
C ASP A 16 9.66 -19.60 -0.63
N GLY A 17 10.08 -18.39 -1.05
CA GLY A 17 9.38 -17.57 -2.03
C GLY A 17 8.12 -16.87 -1.50
N HIS A 18 7.85 -16.95 -0.20
CA HIS A 18 6.76 -16.23 0.46
C HIS A 18 7.25 -14.93 1.09
N CYS A 19 6.34 -13.95 1.18
CA CYS A 19 6.58 -12.73 1.93
C CYS A 19 5.98 -12.82 3.33
N ARG A 20 6.66 -12.26 4.33
CA ARG A 20 6.18 -12.16 5.72
C ARG A 20 6.29 -10.72 6.21
N GLY A 21 5.25 -10.24 6.88
CA GLY A 21 5.29 -8.96 7.57
C GLY A 21 6.08 -9.08 8.87
N ILE A 22 6.88 -8.07 9.17
CA ILE A 22 7.63 -7.91 10.43
C ILE A 22 7.33 -6.55 11.05
N ASP A 23 7.77 -6.29 12.28
CA ASP A 23 7.63 -4.96 12.90
C ASP A 23 6.14 -4.53 12.98
N TYR A 24 5.32 -5.40 13.58
CA TYR A 24 3.96 -5.05 13.96
C TYR A 24 4.02 -4.03 15.10
N ALA A 25 3.88 -2.76 14.76
CA ALA A 25 4.05 -1.62 15.66
C ALA A 25 2.77 -0.78 15.72
N PRO A 26 1.73 -1.20 16.47
CA PRO A 26 0.41 -0.52 16.50
C PRO A 26 0.43 0.91 17.09
N PHE A 27 1.61 1.47 17.37
CA PHE A 27 1.81 2.82 17.89
C PHE A 27 2.98 3.58 17.23
N GLY A 28 3.68 2.96 16.28
CA GLY A 28 4.73 3.58 15.47
C GLY A 28 4.24 3.70 14.04
N THR A 29 4.52 4.82 13.37
CA THR A 29 4.21 4.96 11.94
C THR A 29 5.34 5.67 11.25
N THR A 30 5.62 5.30 10.01
CA THR A 30 6.57 6.01 9.16
C THR A 30 5.84 7.07 8.36
N VAL A 31 6.09 8.35 8.69
CA VAL A 31 5.31 9.49 8.17
C VAL A 31 5.17 9.50 6.65
N LYS A 32 6.20 9.12 5.88
CA LYS A 32 6.13 9.09 4.41
C LYS A 32 5.11 8.09 3.83
N TRP A 33 4.72 7.08 4.59
CA TRP A 33 3.73 6.06 4.20
C TRP A 33 2.31 6.38 4.68
N ASN A 34 2.16 7.38 5.54
CA ASN A 34 0.88 7.70 6.16
C ASN A 34 -0.11 8.34 5.18
N PRO A 35 -1.41 8.04 5.34
CA PRO A 35 -2.46 8.69 4.57
C PRO A 35 -2.68 10.15 5.04
N PRO A 36 -3.44 10.96 4.28
CA PRO A 36 -3.71 12.37 4.61
C PRO A 36 -4.39 12.57 5.96
N GLU A 37 -5.36 11.72 6.30
CA GLU A 37 -6.11 11.83 7.56
C GLU A 37 -5.26 11.60 8.81
N ALA A 38 -4.07 10.99 8.67
CA ALA A 38 -3.14 10.78 9.78
C ALA A 38 -2.47 12.08 10.27
N ALA A 39 -2.65 13.21 9.58
CA ALA A 39 -2.25 14.53 10.09
C ALA A 39 -3.07 14.97 11.30
N GLN A 40 -4.29 14.45 11.45
CA GLN A 40 -5.18 14.79 12.54
C GLN A 40 -5.17 13.68 13.60
N PRO A 41 -5.22 14.03 14.90
CA PRO A 41 -5.44 13.04 15.94
C PRO A 41 -6.76 12.29 15.69
N GLY A 42 -6.72 10.97 15.72
CA GLY A 42 -7.88 10.15 15.45
C GLY A 42 -7.61 8.66 15.65
N PRO A 43 -8.66 7.82 15.61
CA PRO A 43 -8.49 6.38 15.69
C PRO A 43 -7.75 5.88 14.44
N ARG A 44 -6.91 4.86 14.65
CA ARG A 44 -6.31 4.10 13.56
C ARG A 44 -7.40 3.32 12.82
N THR A 45 -7.30 3.25 11.51
CA THR A 45 -8.29 2.58 10.66
C THR A 45 -7.62 1.62 9.70
N THR A 46 -8.33 0.55 9.33
CA THR A 46 -7.85 -0.37 8.30
C THR A 46 -7.73 0.30 6.93
N ALA A 47 -8.44 1.42 6.70
CA ALA A 47 -8.31 2.22 5.48
C ALA A 47 -6.94 2.92 5.39
N ALA A 48 -6.30 3.23 6.53
CA ALA A 48 -4.94 3.74 6.56
C ALA A 48 -3.92 2.68 6.11
N ASP A 49 -4.08 1.43 6.57
CA ASP A 49 -3.26 0.31 6.11
C ASP A 49 -3.44 0.05 4.61
N VAL A 50 -4.67 0.19 4.09
CA VAL A 50 -4.94 0.06 2.64
C VAL A 50 -4.23 1.17 1.85
N PHE A 51 -4.22 2.40 2.35
CA PHE A 51 -3.46 3.48 1.72
C PHE A 51 -1.97 3.13 1.63
N ALA A 52 -1.38 2.70 2.75
CA ALA A 52 0.01 2.27 2.80
C ALA A 52 0.28 1.07 1.87
N LEU A 53 -0.66 0.12 1.77
CA LEU A 53 -0.59 -1.00 0.82
C LEU A 53 -0.56 -0.52 -0.64
N GLY A 54 -1.33 0.53 -0.98
CA GLY A 54 -1.30 1.15 -2.29
C GLY A 54 0.07 1.72 -2.65
N LEU A 55 0.74 2.36 -1.68
CA LEU A 55 2.12 2.82 -1.84
C LEU A 55 3.12 1.66 -1.96
N VAL A 56 2.92 0.57 -1.22
CA VAL A 56 3.76 -0.65 -1.34
C VAL A 56 3.62 -1.27 -2.73
N ILE A 57 2.40 -1.37 -3.26
CA ILE A 57 2.16 -1.87 -4.62
C ILE A 57 2.92 -1.02 -5.65
N TRP A 58 2.83 0.32 -5.52
CA TRP A 58 3.59 1.22 -6.37
C TRP A 58 5.10 1.01 -6.23
N ALA A 59 5.61 0.96 -5.01
CA ALA A 59 7.04 0.82 -4.74
C ALA A 59 7.61 -0.48 -5.31
N VAL A 60 6.88 -1.59 -5.17
CA VAL A 60 7.24 -2.89 -5.76
C VAL A 60 7.26 -2.81 -7.28
N CYS A 61 6.26 -2.19 -7.92
CA CYS A 61 6.24 -2.05 -9.38
C CYS A 61 7.36 -1.15 -9.90
N MET A 62 7.77 -0.16 -9.12
CA MET A 62 8.84 0.78 -9.46
C MET A 62 10.22 0.30 -9.01
N GLU A 63 10.31 -0.86 -8.36
CA GLU A 63 11.55 -1.43 -7.85
C GLU A 63 12.31 -0.47 -6.92
N VAL A 64 11.56 0.30 -6.10
CA VAL A 64 12.14 1.22 -5.12
C VAL A 64 11.99 0.68 -3.71
N GLY A 65 13.10 0.68 -2.96
CA GLY A 65 13.13 0.21 -1.58
C GLY A 65 12.50 1.19 -0.59
N GLU A 66 12.50 2.49 -0.90
CA GLU A 66 11.91 3.53 -0.07
C GLU A 66 11.01 4.44 -0.90
N PHE A 67 9.91 4.88 -0.27
CA PHE A 67 9.01 5.87 -0.82
C PHE A 67 9.38 7.26 -0.30
N GLU A 68 9.69 8.18 -1.22
CA GLU A 68 10.01 9.57 -0.89
C GLU A 68 8.91 10.50 -1.39
N ARG A 69 8.48 11.44 -0.54
CA ARG A 69 7.53 12.49 -0.92
C ARG A 69 7.92 13.83 -0.30
N GLN A 70 7.72 14.90 -1.04
CA GLN A 70 8.07 16.26 -0.58
C GLN A 70 7.16 16.77 0.53
N GLN A 71 5.87 16.43 0.45
CA GLN A 71 4.87 16.88 1.42
C GLN A 71 4.28 15.67 2.14
N GLU A 72 4.30 15.72 3.46
CA GLU A 72 3.72 14.69 4.33
C GLU A 72 2.21 14.86 4.42
N TYR A 73 1.50 13.75 4.67
CA TYR A 73 0.05 13.74 4.88
C TYR A 73 -0.78 14.35 3.74
N VAL A 74 -0.34 14.13 2.50
CA VAL A 74 -1.12 14.44 1.29
C VAL A 74 -1.16 13.23 0.38
N CYS A 75 -2.22 13.14 -0.43
CA CYS A 75 -2.33 12.12 -1.47
C CYS A 75 -1.23 12.33 -2.52
N PRO A 76 -0.30 11.38 -2.70
CA PRO A 76 0.80 11.55 -3.64
C PRO A 76 0.36 11.33 -5.08
N VAL A 77 0.95 12.09 -5.99
CA VAL A 77 0.87 11.77 -7.43
C VAL A 77 1.85 10.64 -7.72
N LEU A 78 1.33 9.43 -7.93
CA LEU A 78 2.13 8.26 -8.25
C LEU A 78 2.59 8.30 -9.70
N VAL A 79 3.90 8.48 -9.92
CA VAL A 79 4.53 8.43 -11.24
C VAL A 79 4.89 6.98 -11.56
N TRP A 80 4.48 6.49 -12.73
CA TRP A 80 4.69 5.10 -13.12
C TRP A 80 5.58 5.01 -14.35
N ASN A 81 6.54 4.08 -14.36
CA ASN A 81 7.25 3.69 -15.58
C ASN A 81 6.32 2.90 -16.52
N GLN A 82 6.73 2.61 -17.77
CA GLN A 82 5.90 1.86 -18.72
C GLN A 82 5.75 0.36 -18.39
N ALA A 83 6.59 -0.20 -17.51
CA ALA A 83 6.58 -1.62 -17.18
C ALA A 83 5.45 -2.01 -16.22
N ALA A 84 4.94 -1.07 -15.41
CA ALA A 84 3.85 -1.35 -14.47
C ALA A 84 2.54 -1.69 -15.22
N PRO A 85 1.91 -2.87 -14.95
CA PRO A 85 0.63 -3.22 -15.57
C PRO A 85 -0.51 -2.27 -15.18
N ASP A 86 -1.36 -1.90 -16.13
CA ASP A 86 -2.46 -0.93 -15.91
C ASP A 86 -3.42 -1.33 -14.77
N TRP A 87 -3.65 -2.64 -14.59
CA TRP A 87 -4.50 -3.13 -13.51
C TRP A 87 -3.88 -2.87 -12.13
N LEU A 88 -2.55 -2.96 -11.99
CA LEU A 88 -1.85 -2.62 -10.73
C LEU A 88 -1.84 -1.12 -10.49
N ARG A 89 -1.65 -0.32 -11.55
CA ARG A 89 -1.76 1.15 -11.46
C ARG A 89 -3.13 1.56 -10.95
N THR A 90 -4.18 0.97 -11.52
CA THR A 90 -5.58 1.22 -11.14
C THR A 90 -5.85 0.77 -9.71
N LEU A 91 -5.36 -0.42 -9.32
CA LEU A 91 -5.54 -0.95 -7.97
C LEU A 91 -4.85 -0.06 -6.92
N ALA A 92 -3.59 0.31 -7.15
CA ALA A 92 -2.85 1.21 -6.28
C ALA A 92 -3.53 2.59 -6.17
N ALA A 93 -3.95 3.17 -7.30
CA ALA A 93 -4.66 4.45 -7.33
C ALA A 93 -5.96 4.45 -6.49
N ARG A 94 -6.71 3.34 -6.51
CA ARG A 94 -7.90 3.17 -5.66
C ARG A 94 -7.57 3.05 -4.18
N CYS A 95 -6.41 2.45 -3.85
CA CYS A 95 -5.96 2.31 -2.46
C CYS A 95 -5.52 3.64 -1.87
N VAL A 96 -4.93 4.55 -2.67
CA VAL A 96 -4.38 5.84 -2.20
C VAL A 96 -5.37 7.01 -2.33
N LEU A 97 -6.67 6.76 -2.48
CA LEU A 97 -7.66 7.83 -2.50
C LEU A 97 -7.61 8.67 -1.22
N ASP A 98 -7.81 9.98 -1.36
CA ASP A 98 -7.78 10.93 -0.24
C ASP A 98 -8.83 10.56 0.82
N GLU A 99 -10.07 10.33 0.37
CA GLU A 99 -11.22 9.90 1.17
C GLU A 99 -11.09 8.42 1.62
N PRO A 100 -10.89 8.13 2.94
CA PRO A 100 -10.65 6.78 3.44
C PRO A 100 -11.77 5.78 3.14
N GLU A 101 -13.02 6.24 3.15
CA GLU A 101 -14.22 5.44 2.89
C GLU A 101 -14.39 5.03 1.43
N LYS A 102 -13.69 5.69 0.50
CA LYS A 102 -13.69 5.32 -0.92
C LYS A 102 -12.63 4.27 -1.26
N ARG A 103 -11.70 4.01 -0.35
CA ARG A 103 -10.66 2.99 -0.52
C ARG A 103 -11.30 1.58 -0.46
N PRO A 104 -10.80 0.60 -1.24
CA PRO A 104 -11.24 -0.78 -1.10
C PRO A 104 -10.91 -1.32 0.29
N ARG A 105 -11.59 -2.38 0.72
CA ARG A 105 -11.13 -3.14 1.90
C ARG A 105 -9.96 -4.02 1.49
N ALA A 106 -9.15 -4.46 2.46
CA ALA A 106 -8.03 -5.36 2.20
C ALA A 106 -8.44 -6.66 1.47
N VAL A 107 -9.63 -7.20 1.77
CA VAL A 107 -10.18 -8.36 1.06
C VAL A 107 -10.46 -8.08 -0.41
N ASP A 108 -10.95 -6.88 -0.75
CA ASP A 108 -11.25 -6.51 -2.13
C ASP A 108 -9.95 -6.32 -2.94
N VAL A 109 -8.86 -5.87 -2.29
CA VAL A 109 -7.51 -5.80 -2.89
C VAL A 109 -6.96 -7.21 -3.14
N TYR A 110 -7.10 -8.11 -2.16
CA TYR A 110 -6.69 -9.50 -2.29
C TYR A 110 -7.42 -10.21 -3.44
N ASP A 111 -8.73 -10.06 -3.52
CA ASP A 111 -9.56 -10.67 -4.57
C ASP A 111 -9.20 -10.15 -5.97
N ALA A 112 -8.89 -8.85 -6.10
CA ALA A 112 -8.40 -8.28 -7.35
C ALA A 112 -7.08 -8.93 -7.81
N ILE A 113 -6.12 -9.13 -6.89
CA ILE A 113 -4.84 -9.79 -7.18
C ILE A 113 -5.06 -11.26 -7.58
N LEU A 114 -5.92 -11.99 -6.87
CA LEU A 114 -6.23 -13.38 -7.20
C LEU A 114 -6.93 -13.54 -8.54
N THR A 115 -7.85 -12.64 -8.87
CA THR A 115 -8.57 -12.63 -10.15
C THR A 115 -7.58 -12.50 -11.30
N GLU A 116 -6.64 -11.57 -11.20
CA GLU A 116 -5.65 -11.35 -12.23
C GLU A 116 -4.60 -12.48 -12.30
N ARG A 117 -4.21 -13.03 -11.15
CA ARG A 117 -3.34 -14.23 -11.11
C ARG A 117 -3.98 -15.41 -11.83
N SER A 118 -5.29 -15.58 -11.72
CA SER A 118 -6.03 -16.65 -12.41
C SER A 118 -6.07 -16.44 -13.92
N ARG A 119 -6.25 -15.20 -14.39
CA ARG A 119 -6.24 -14.85 -15.82
C ARG A 119 -4.89 -15.13 -16.49
N ARG A 120 -3.79 -14.90 -15.78
CA ARG A 120 -2.42 -15.10 -16.31
C ARG A 120 -1.95 -16.56 -16.32
N LYS A 121 -2.72 -17.47 -15.71
CA LYS A 121 -2.45 -18.92 -15.72
C LYS A 121 -3.21 -19.67 -16.82
N GLN A 122 -4.12 -19.00 -17.52
CA GLN A 122 -4.77 -19.49 -18.75
C GLN A 122 -3.92 -19.13 -19.97
#